data_AF-X6LHR7-F1
#
_entry.id   AF-X6LHR7-F1
#
_cell.length_a   1.000
_cell.length_b   1.000
_cell.length_c   1.000
_cell.angle_alpha   90.00
_cell.angle_beta   90.00
_cell.angle_gamma   90.00
#
_symmetry.space_group_name_H-M   'P 1'
#
loop_
_entity.id
_entity.type
_entity.pdbx_description
1 polymer ?
#
loop_
_entity_poly.entity_id
_entity_poly.type
_entity_poly.pdbx_seq_one_letter_code
_entity_poly.pdbx_strand_id
1 'polypeptide(L)'
;FISINEITCTTIMSGFLKANKVKEMFDFYDNQIPKLALNNDINLKYRLIIALKCVGHLKMMEILDENDIKKLSFHHQKYLNIFENELYPDIKCKPTSILLADINVLIDVHVLLNKKSWMKSVKVIGTKIF
;
A
#
# COMPACT_ATOMS: atom_id res chain seq x y z
N PHE A 1 31.03 -5.81 -8.39
CA PHE A 1 29.90 -4.96 -7.96
C PHE A 1 28.69 -5.87 -7.81
N ILE A 2 27.97 -5.81 -6.68
CA ILE A 2 26.71 -6.55 -6.51
C ILE A 2 25.61 -5.59 -6.96
N SER A 3 24.85 -5.95 -8.00
CA SER A 3 23.74 -5.13 -8.47
C SER A 3 22.61 -5.11 -7.45
N ILE A 4 22.04 -3.93 -7.23
CA ILE A 4 20.85 -3.78 -6.41
C ILE A 4 19.65 -4.09 -7.30
N ASN A 5 18.79 -5.01 -6.87
CA ASN A 5 17.57 -5.39 -7.59
C ASN A 5 16.33 -5.18 -6.72
N GLU A 6 15.15 -5.52 -7.25
CA GLU A 6 13.86 -5.41 -6.56
C GLU A 6 13.81 -6.20 -5.24
N ILE A 7 14.53 -7.32 -5.14
CA ILE A 7 14.61 -8.12 -3.90
C ILE A 7 15.33 -7.32 -2.80
N THR A 8 16.41 -6.63 -3.15
CA THR A 8 17.13 -5.77 -2.21
C THR A 8 16.26 -4.59 -1.77
N CYS A 9 15.58 -3.93 -2.71
CA CYS A 9 14.67 -2.82 -2.41
C CYS A 9 13.51 -3.25 -1.50
N THR A 10 12.86 -4.37 -1.80
CA THR A 10 11.76 -4.91 -0.97
C THR A 10 12.23 -5.30 0.43
N THR A 11 13.45 -5.83 0.56
CA THR A 11 14.06 -6.16 1.87
C THR A 11 14.23 -4.89 2.71
N ILE A 12 14.78 -3.82 2.13
CA ILE A 12 14.97 -2.54 2.81
C ILE A 12 13.62 -1.92 3.21
N MET A 13 12.67 -1.84 2.27
CA MET A 13 11.32 -1.32 2.53
C MET A 13 10.62 -2.11 3.64
N SER A 14 10.71 -3.44 3.62
CA SER A 14 10.15 -4.29 4.69
C SER A 14 10.82 -4.03 6.04
N GLY A 15 12.15 -3.84 6.05
CA GLY A 15 12.90 -3.48 7.26
C GLY A 15 12.42 -2.18 7.89
N PHE A 16 12.20 -1.13 7.08
CA PHE A 16 11.62 0.12 7.57
C PHE A 16 10.22 -0.07 8.16
N LEU A 17 9.35 -0.82 7.48
CA LEU A 17 7.99 -1.07 7.98
C LEU A 17 7.98 -1.88 9.29
N LYS A 18 8.84 -2.91 9.41
CA LYS A 18 8.99 -3.69 10.66
C LYS A 18 9.48 -2.83 11.84
N ALA A 19 10.28 -1.81 11.56
CA ALA A 19 10.77 -0.86 12.54
C ALA A 19 9.80 0.33 12.79
N ASN A 20 8.58 0.29 12.24
CA ASN A 20 7.60 1.41 12.25
C ASN A 20 8.13 2.73 11.67
N LYS A 21 9.15 2.68 10.80
CA LYS A 21 9.77 3.81 10.11
C LYS A 21 9.10 4.06 8.76
N VAL A 22 7.79 4.33 8.78
CA VAL A 22 6.96 4.38 7.56
C VAL A 22 7.35 5.56 6.65
N LYS A 23 7.75 6.70 7.22
CA LYS A 23 8.19 7.87 6.45
C LYS A 23 9.50 7.59 5.72
N GLU A 24 10.43 6.91 6.37
CA GLU A 24 11.69 6.48 5.79
C GLU A 24 11.49 5.42 4.70
N MET A 25 10.49 4.55 4.84
CA MET A 25 10.10 3.65 3.75
C MET A 25 9.66 4.44 2.51
N PHE A 26 8.81 5.46 2.68
CA PHE A 26 8.39 6.30 1.56
C PHE A 26 9.54 7.14 0.99
N ASP A 27 10.40 7.73 1.81
CA ASP A 27 11.59 8.44 1.33
C ASP A 27 12.52 7.52 0.52
N PHE A 28 12.73 6.30 1.02
CA PHE A 28 13.50 5.30 0.29
C PHE A 28 12.89 5.00 -1.07
N TYR A 29 11.57 4.78 -1.13
CA TYR A 29 10.88 4.49 -2.38
C TYR A 29 10.84 5.68 -3.34
N ASP A 30 10.44 6.87 -2.88
CA ASP A 30 10.22 8.05 -3.73
C ASP A 30 11.52 8.75 -4.14
N ASN A 31 12.56 8.71 -3.29
CA ASN A 31 13.78 9.50 -3.50
C ASN A 31 15.05 8.66 -3.71
N GLN A 32 15.17 7.48 -3.08
CA GLN A 32 16.40 6.67 -3.16
C GLN A 32 16.34 5.66 -4.30
N ILE A 33 15.25 4.89 -4.42
CA ILE A 33 15.10 3.89 -5.50
C ILE A 33 15.28 4.51 -6.90
N PRO A 34 14.74 5.70 -7.24
CA PRO A 34 14.96 6.32 -8.55
C PRO A 34 16.45 6.60 -8.84
N LYS A 35 17.22 7.00 -7.82
CA LYS A 35 18.67 7.22 -7.97
C LYS A 35 19.41 5.89 -8.17
N LEU A 36 19.00 4.84 -7.47
CA LEU A 36 19.56 3.50 -7.63
C LEU A 36 19.24 2.92 -9.01
N ALA A 37 18.04 3.18 -9.54
CA ALA A 37 17.60 2.72 -10.85
C ALA A 37 18.39 3.33 -12.02
N LEU A 38 19.13 4.44 -11.81
CA LEU A 38 20.02 4.99 -12.85
C LEU A 38 21.18 4.05 -13.21
N ASN A 39 21.60 3.22 -12.25
CA ASN A 39 22.76 2.33 -12.41
C ASN A 39 22.41 0.85 -12.23
N ASN A 40 21.13 0.53 -12.01
CA ASN A 40 20.66 -0.83 -11.74
C ASN A 40 19.32 -1.08 -12.46
N ASP A 41 19.13 -2.30 -12.96
CA ASP A 41 17.85 -2.73 -13.52
C ASP A 41 16.90 -3.16 -12.39
N ILE A 42 16.13 -2.21 -11.87
CA ILE A 42 15.18 -2.44 -10.77
C ILE A 42 13.76 -2.46 -11.35
N ASN A 43 13.09 -3.62 -11.28
CA ASN A 43 11.70 -3.72 -11.70
C ASN A 43 10.75 -3.08 -10.66
N LEU A 44 10.40 -1.81 -10.85
CA LEU A 44 9.46 -1.10 -9.97
C LEU A 44 8.03 -1.64 -10.02
N LYS A 45 7.69 -2.40 -11.08
CA LYS A 45 6.40 -3.10 -11.20
C LYS A 45 6.41 -4.44 -10.48
N TYR A 46 7.50 -4.79 -9.80
CA TYR A 46 7.56 -6.00 -8.99
C TYR A 46 6.48 -5.96 -7.91
N ARG A 47 5.61 -6.98 -7.92
CA ARG A 47 4.39 -7.02 -7.10
C ARG A 47 4.65 -6.72 -5.62
N LEU A 48 5.76 -7.22 -5.06
CA LEU A 48 6.12 -6.99 -3.66
C LEU A 48 6.46 -5.54 -3.35
N ILE A 49 7.08 -4.79 -4.28
CA ILE A 49 7.30 -3.34 -4.10
C ILE A 49 5.94 -2.64 -4.00
N ILE A 50 5.03 -2.96 -4.91
CA ILE A 50 3.69 -2.39 -4.95
C ILE A 50 2.91 -2.71 -3.66
N ALA A 51 2.96 -3.97 -3.22
CA ALA A 51 2.33 -4.41 -1.98
C ALA A 51 2.89 -3.69 -0.75
N LEU A 52 4.21 -3.44 -0.68
CA LEU A 52 4.82 -2.70 0.42
C LEU A 52 4.41 -1.23 0.45
N LYS A 53 4.16 -0.59 -0.71
CA LYS A 53 3.54 0.76 -0.76
C LYS A 53 2.15 0.74 -0.12
N CYS A 54 1.34 -0.24 -0.48
CA CYS A 54 0.01 -0.45 0.10
C CYS A 54 0.08 -0.60 1.63
N VAL A 55 0.98 -1.45 2.13
CA VAL A 55 1.21 -1.62 3.58
C VAL A 55 1.68 -0.32 4.24
N GLY A 56 2.52 0.47 3.56
CA GLY A 56 2.93 1.79 4.04
C GLY A 56 1.75 2.74 4.26
N HIS A 57 0.83 2.81 3.31
CA HIS A 57 -0.39 3.62 3.46
C HIS A 57 -1.29 3.11 4.58
N LEU A 58 -1.47 1.79 4.71
CA LEU A 58 -2.17 1.18 5.83
C LEU A 58 -1.55 1.59 7.17
N LYS A 59 -0.23 1.41 7.33
CA LYS A 59 0.51 1.75 8.56
C LYS A 59 0.41 3.24 8.91
N MET A 60 0.40 4.12 7.91
CA MET A 60 0.11 5.55 8.14
C MET A 60 -1.31 5.76 8.69
N MET A 61 -2.32 5.08 8.14
CA MET A 61 -3.69 5.17 8.66
C MET A 61 -3.82 4.60 10.08
N GLU A 62 -3.09 3.55 10.43
CA GLU A 62 -3.07 2.98 11.79
C GLU A 62 -2.61 4.01 12.83
N ILE A 63 -1.54 4.76 12.55
CA ILE A 63 -0.95 5.73 13.50
C ILE A 63 -1.64 7.10 13.51
N LEU A 64 -2.46 7.40 12.50
CA LEU A 64 -3.18 8.66 12.42
C LEU A 64 -4.34 8.71 13.41
N ASP A 65 -4.56 9.89 13.99
CA ASP A 65 -5.70 10.15 14.86
C ASP A 65 -7.02 10.04 14.08
N GLU A 66 -8.08 9.57 14.74
CA GLU A 66 -9.39 9.43 14.11
C GLU A 66 -10.06 10.76 13.71
N ASN A 67 -9.59 11.89 14.26
CA ASN A 67 -9.99 13.24 13.89
C ASN A 67 -9.20 13.79 12.68
N ASP A 68 -8.08 13.15 12.30
CA ASP A 68 -7.23 13.52 11.17
C ASP A 68 -7.84 13.07 9.81
N ILE A 69 -9.14 13.30 9.62
CA ILE A 69 -9.96 12.80 8.51
C ILE A 69 -9.31 13.07 7.15
N LYS A 70 -8.76 14.28 6.94
CA LYS A 70 -8.09 14.63 5.67
C LYS A 70 -6.90 13.72 5.36
N LYS A 71 -6.07 13.40 6.37
CA LYS A 71 -4.91 12.53 6.20
C LYS A 71 -5.33 11.08 6.04
N LEU A 72 -6.32 10.62 6.81
CA LEU A 72 -6.91 9.28 6.66
C LEU A 72 -7.44 9.09 5.23
N SER A 73 -8.25 10.03 4.73
CA SER A 73 -8.77 10.00 3.36
C SER A 73 -7.66 10.03 2.31
N PHE A 74 -6.59 10.80 2.53
CA PHE A 74 -5.44 10.82 1.63
C PHE A 74 -4.77 9.45 1.50
N HIS A 75 -4.42 8.82 2.62
CA HIS A 75 -3.77 7.50 2.59
C HIS A 75 -4.72 6.41 2.07
N HIS A 76 -6.00 6.49 2.41
CA HIS A 76 -7.04 5.61 1.86
C HIS A 76 -7.13 5.69 0.34
N GLN A 77 -7.22 6.90 -0.22
CA GLN A 77 -7.28 7.09 -1.67
C GLN A 77 -6.01 6.62 -2.37
N LYS A 78 -4.84 6.86 -1.76
CA LYS A 78 -3.56 6.37 -2.29
C LYS A 78 -3.52 4.85 -2.31
N TYR A 79 -3.97 4.19 -1.24
CA TYR A 79 -4.09 2.74 -1.21
C TYR A 79 -5.00 2.23 -2.34
N LEU A 80 -6.22 2.78 -2.47
CA LEU A 80 -7.17 2.33 -3.51
C LEU A 80 -6.62 2.53 -4.92
N ASN A 81 -5.95 3.65 -5.17
CA ASN A 81 -5.33 3.90 -6.48
C ASN A 81 -4.23 2.88 -6.80
N ILE A 82 -3.40 2.50 -5.82
CA ILE A 82 -2.35 1.49 -6.02
C ILE A 82 -3.01 0.10 -6.21
N PHE A 83 -3.98 -0.23 -5.37
CA PHE A 83 -4.68 -1.52 -5.43
C PHE A 83 -5.35 -1.74 -6.79
N GLU A 84 -6.13 -0.77 -7.26
CA GLU A 84 -6.94 -0.89 -8.47
C GLU A 84 -6.15 -0.68 -9.76
N ASN A 85 -5.08 0.11 -9.76
CA ASN A 85 -4.36 0.45 -10.99
C ASN A 85 -2.97 -0.19 -11.10
N GLU A 86 -2.37 -0.64 -9.99
CA GLU A 86 -1.03 -1.25 -9.98
C GLU A 86 -1.08 -2.74 -9.57
N LEU A 87 -1.76 -3.11 -8.47
CA LEU A 87 -1.84 -4.52 -8.02
C LEU A 87 -2.81 -5.35 -8.86
N TYR A 88 -3.95 -4.76 -9.23
CA TYR A 88 -5.07 -5.41 -9.93
C TYR A 88 -5.65 -4.52 -11.03
N PRO A 89 -4.85 -4.14 -12.05
CA PRO A 89 -5.27 -3.19 -13.09
C PRO A 89 -6.55 -3.60 -13.84
N ASP A 90 -6.83 -4.90 -13.89
CA ASP A 90 -7.96 -5.48 -14.62
C ASP A 90 -9.27 -5.53 -13.81
N ILE A 91 -9.25 -5.20 -12.52
CA ILE A 91 -10.38 -5.40 -11.59
C ILE A 91 -11.65 -4.63 -12.00
N LYS A 92 -11.49 -3.53 -12.75
CA LYS A 92 -12.60 -2.71 -13.24
C LYS A 92 -13.20 -3.23 -14.54
N CYS A 93 -12.49 -4.07 -15.28
CA CYS A 93 -12.86 -4.49 -16.63
C CYS A 93 -13.35 -5.93 -16.70
N LYS A 94 -12.88 -6.80 -15.80
CA LYS A 94 -13.25 -8.22 -15.78
C LYS A 94 -13.12 -8.82 -14.38
N PRO A 95 -13.82 -9.95 -14.10
CA PRO A 95 -13.59 -10.73 -12.90
C PRO A 95 -12.09 -11.03 -12.74
N THR A 96 -11.54 -10.64 -11.59
CA THR A 96 -10.11 -10.73 -11.30
C THR A 96 -9.92 -11.50 -9.99
N SER A 97 -9.04 -12.50 -9.99
CA SER A 97 -8.69 -13.22 -8.77
C SER A 97 -7.81 -12.35 -7.88
N ILE A 98 -8.24 -12.13 -6.65
CA ILE A 98 -7.55 -11.31 -5.64
C ILE A 98 -7.01 -12.24 -4.56
N LEU A 99 -5.80 -11.97 -4.09
CA LEU A 99 -5.20 -12.73 -3.01
C LEU A 99 -5.94 -12.39 -1.71
N LEU A 100 -6.22 -13.41 -0.89
CA LEU A 100 -6.91 -13.21 0.38
C LEU A 100 -6.21 -12.19 1.29
N ALA A 101 -4.87 -12.20 1.31
CA ALA A 101 -4.09 -11.22 2.06
C ALA A 101 -4.37 -9.77 1.61
N ASP A 102 -4.50 -9.54 0.30
CA ASP A 102 -4.77 -8.21 -0.25
C ASP A 102 -6.24 -7.78 -0.01
N ILE A 103 -7.17 -8.73 0.08
CA ILE A 103 -8.56 -8.48 0.52
C ILE A 103 -8.59 -8.05 1.99
N ASN A 104 -7.86 -8.74 2.87
CA ASN A 104 -7.80 -8.38 4.29
C ASN A 104 -7.31 -6.94 4.47
N VAL A 105 -6.25 -6.55 3.74
CA VAL A 105 -5.75 -5.18 3.77
C VAL A 105 -6.79 -4.18 3.22
N LEU A 106 -7.52 -4.54 2.16
CA LEU A 106 -8.59 -3.69 1.62
C LEU A 106 -9.71 -3.46 2.67
N ILE A 107 -10.07 -4.48 3.43
CA ILE A 107 -11.02 -4.38 4.55
C ILE A 107 -10.47 -3.42 5.61
N ASP A 108 -9.21 -3.63 6.03
CA ASP A 108 -8.58 -2.84 7.09
C ASP A 108 -8.51 -1.35 6.73
N VAL A 109 -8.15 -0.98 5.50
CA VAL A 109 -8.13 0.44 5.11
C VAL A 109 -9.52 1.07 5.15
N HIS A 110 -10.58 0.32 4.83
CA HIS A 110 -11.95 0.82 4.92
C HIS A 110 -12.40 0.98 6.38
N VAL A 111 -12.03 0.04 7.25
CA VAL A 111 -12.26 0.14 8.71
C VAL A 111 -11.52 1.36 9.27
N LEU A 112 -10.24 1.53 8.95
CA LEU A 112 -9.41 2.63 9.43
C LEU A 112 -9.86 4.02 8.93
N LEU A 113 -10.44 4.11 7.73
CA LEU A 113 -11.05 5.37 7.27
C LEU A 113 -12.22 5.79 8.17
N ASN A 114 -12.95 4.81 8.74
CA ASN A 114 -14.11 5.03 9.59
C ASN A 114 -13.82 4.67 11.06
N LYS A 115 -12.62 4.91 11.58
CA LYS A 115 -12.23 4.59 12.97
C LYS A 115 -13.32 4.91 14.02
N LYS A 116 -13.93 6.09 13.92
CA LYS A 116 -15.01 6.54 14.82
C LYS A 116 -16.29 5.72 14.77
N SER A 117 -16.56 5.06 13.65
CA SER A 117 -17.82 4.36 13.39
C SER A 117 -17.60 3.29 12.33
N TRP A 118 -16.83 2.26 12.70
CA TRP A 118 -16.43 1.17 11.79
C TRP A 118 -17.62 0.43 11.16
N MET A 119 -18.81 0.46 11.79
CA MET A 119 -20.04 -0.08 11.23
C MET A 119 -20.43 0.56 9.88
N LYS A 120 -20.00 1.80 9.60
CA LYS A 120 -20.17 2.42 8.28
C LYS A 120 -19.38 1.68 7.19
N SER A 121 -18.23 1.10 7.55
CA SER A 121 -17.39 0.32 6.64
C SER A 121 -18.02 -1.00 6.21
N VAL A 122 -18.78 -1.65 7.10
CA VAL A 122 -19.42 -2.95 6.82
C VAL A 122 -20.33 -2.89 5.59
N LYS A 123 -21.10 -1.80 5.45
CA LYS A 123 -21.96 -1.58 4.28
C LYS A 123 -21.15 -1.44 2.98
N VAL A 124 -20.06 -0.69 3.02
CA VAL A 124 -19.21 -0.43 1.84
C VAL A 124 -18.45 -1.68 1.41
N ILE A 125 -17.94 -2.46 2.36
CA ILE A 125 -17.21 -3.71 2.10
C ILE A 125 -18.15 -4.73 1.47
N GLY A 126 -19.37 -4.86 1.99
CA GLY A 126 -20.39 -5.77 1.44
C GLY A 126 -20.63 -5.56 -0.05
N THR A 127 -20.78 -4.31 -0.50
CA THR A 127 -21.02 -3.98 -1.92
C THR A 127 -19.79 -4.12 -2.82
N LYS A 128 -18.57 -4.07 -2.26
CA LYS A 128 -17.33 -4.15 -3.04
C LYS A 128 -16.80 -5.58 -3.19
N ILE A 129 -17.13 -6.47 -2.26
CA ILE A 129 -16.60 -7.84 -2.21
C ILE A 129 -17.63 -8.86 -2.70
N PHE A 130 -18.93 -8.58 -2.56
CA PHE A 130 -20.04 -9.43 -3.00
C PHE A 130 -20.87 -8.70 -4.06
#